data_AF-A0A2W7TA17-F1
#
_entry.id   AF-A0A2W7TA17-F1
#
_cell.length_a   1.000
_cell.length_b   1.000
_cell.length_c   1.000
_cell.angle_alpha   90.00
_cell.angle_beta   90.00
_cell.angle_gamma   90.00
#
_symmetry.space_group_name_H-M   'P 1'
#
loop_
_entity.id
_entity.type
_entity.pdbx_description
1 polymer ?
#
loop_
_entity_poly.entity_id
_entity_poly.type
_entity_poly.pdbx_seq_one_letter_code
_entity_poly.pdbx_strand_id
1 'polypeptide(L)'
;MGRRNTNSPPAQSPNVTGKLRTTMKIISTLILTLTLATGFAQFADNTDRHNERNVYLQALKQYLDFRATDSFYSKLKHIDTLYVYKDTKTTDSLLNKIGTTTIIMIDDPYTFIKARGGQGITLYSIFPLDFENGEFWVSFVPFIVTIDKKRKRGLMFSNPGSYKIVYKFDNGHFVFVRLEDHGI
;
A
#
# COMPACT_ATOMS: atom_id res chain seq x y z
N MET A 1 -28.47 49.45 82.96
CA MET A 1 -27.33 48.49 82.80
C MET A 1 -27.81 47.28 82.01
N GLY A 2 -27.55 47.25 80.70
CA GLY A 2 -27.93 46.12 79.84
C GLY A 2 -26.71 45.26 79.52
N ARG A 3 -26.72 43.98 79.91
CA ARG A 3 -25.69 43.00 79.54
C ARG A 3 -25.95 42.54 78.10
N ARG A 4 -25.04 42.86 77.17
CA ARG A 4 -25.01 42.28 75.81
C ARG A 4 -24.48 40.84 75.91
N ASN A 5 -25.28 39.90 75.42
CA ASN A 5 -24.91 38.50 75.29
C ASN A 5 -24.40 38.27 73.86
N THR A 6 -23.10 38.02 73.69
CA THR A 6 -22.48 37.75 72.38
C THR A 6 -22.23 36.26 72.22
N ASN A 7 -23.24 35.54 71.70
CA ASN A 7 -23.05 34.16 71.23
C ASN A 7 -22.61 34.22 69.77
N SER A 8 -21.32 34.07 69.52
CA SER A 8 -20.79 33.87 68.17
C SER A 8 -21.07 32.43 67.72
N PRO A 9 -21.62 32.21 66.51
CA PRO A 9 -21.88 30.87 66.02
C PRO A 9 -20.56 30.11 65.72
N PRO A 10 -20.55 28.78 65.87
CA PRO A 10 -19.36 27.98 65.60
C PRO A 10 -19.01 28.02 64.11
N ALA A 11 -17.71 28.13 63.82
CA ALA A 11 -17.17 28.16 62.47
C ALA A 11 -17.53 26.87 61.72
N GLN A 12 -18.17 27.01 60.56
CA GLN A 12 -18.52 25.88 59.71
C GLN A 12 -17.23 25.23 59.16
N SER A 13 -17.04 23.94 59.45
CA SER A 13 -15.93 23.15 58.92
C SER A 13 -15.98 23.12 57.40
N PRO A 14 -14.86 23.34 56.69
CA PRO A 14 -14.83 23.34 55.23
C PRO A 14 -15.26 21.96 54.69
N ASN A 15 -16.09 21.99 53.64
CA ASN A 15 -16.67 20.81 53.00
C ASN A 15 -15.61 20.10 52.11
N VAL A 16 -14.68 19.39 52.75
CA VAL A 16 -13.54 18.70 52.12
C VAL A 16 -13.99 17.55 51.21
N THR A 17 -15.11 16.90 51.54
CA THR A 17 -15.65 15.73 50.82
C THR A 17 -16.18 16.06 49.43
N GLY A 18 -16.69 17.27 49.19
CA GLY A 18 -17.12 17.71 47.85
C GLY A 18 -15.95 17.86 46.86
N LYS A 19 -14.81 18.38 47.32
CA LYS A 19 -13.64 18.67 46.48
C LYS A 19 -12.92 17.40 46.01
N LEU A 20 -12.91 16.35 46.84
CA LEU A 20 -12.37 15.02 46.53
C LEU A 20 -13.18 14.27 45.46
N ARG A 21 -14.51 14.39 45.48
CA ARG A 21 -15.37 13.77 44.46
C ARG A 21 -15.20 14.40 43.08
N THR A 22 -15.05 15.71 43.02
CA THR A 22 -14.88 16.43 41.74
C THR A 22 -13.52 16.15 41.12
N THR A 23 -12.46 16.07 41.93
CA THR A 23 -11.10 15.74 41.45
C THR A 23 -11.01 14.30 40.94
N MET A 24 -11.62 13.32 41.61
CA MET A 24 -11.66 11.94 41.11
C MET A 24 -12.39 11.82 39.75
N LYS A 25 -13.49 12.56 39.56
CA LYS A 25 -14.22 12.58 38.28
C LYS A 25 -13.38 13.15 37.14
N ILE A 26 -12.63 14.22 37.39
CA ILE A 26 -11.75 14.83 36.38
C ILE A 26 -10.65 13.84 35.99
N ILE A 27 -10.03 13.18 36.97
CA ILE A 27 -8.98 12.18 36.72
C ILE A 27 -9.53 11.00 35.92
N SER A 28 -10.71 10.46 36.27
CA SER A 28 -11.31 9.36 35.52
C SER A 28 -11.66 9.74 34.08
N THR A 29 -12.17 10.96 33.86
CA THR A 29 -12.47 11.44 32.52
C THR A 29 -11.19 11.63 31.71
N LEU A 30 -10.13 12.18 32.31
CA LEU A 30 -8.85 12.38 31.62
C LEU A 30 -8.22 11.05 31.19
N ILE A 31 -8.25 10.04 32.06
CA ILE A 31 -7.75 8.69 31.76
C ILE A 31 -8.55 8.07 30.61
N LEU A 32 -9.89 8.17 30.64
CA LEU A 32 -10.74 7.62 29.59
C LEU A 32 -10.46 8.27 28.23
N THR A 33 -10.32 9.59 28.18
CA THR A 33 -10.01 10.33 26.95
C THR A 33 -8.62 9.98 26.43
N LEU A 34 -7.63 9.78 27.31
CA LEU A 34 -6.27 9.41 26.92
C LEU A 34 -6.20 7.98 26.37
N THR A 35 -6.96 7.03 26.95
CA THR A 35 -7.05 5.65 26.43
C THR A 35 -7.80 5.53 25.11
N LEU A 36 -8.73 6.45 24.82
CA LEU A 36 -9.39 6.52 23.51
C LEU A 36 -8.49 7.15 22.44
N ALA A 37 -7.51 7.98 22.84
CA ALA A 37 -6.54 8.59 21.94
C ALA A 37 -5.41 7.63 21.53
N THR A 38 -5.17 6.53 22.26
CA THR A 38 -4.25 5.45 21.86
C THR A 38 -4.91 4.48 20.89
N GLY A 39 -5.74 4.98 19.96
CA GLY A 39 -6.23 4.20 18.84
C GLY A 39 -5.06 3.58 18.11
N PHE A 40 -5.10 2.26 17.92
CA PHE A 40 -4.08 1.50 17.23
C PHE A 40 -3.80 2.14 15.87
N ALA A 41 -2.68 2.84 15.73
CA ALA A 41 -2.11 3.17 14.44
C ALA A 41 -1.69 1.83 13.82
N GLN A 42 -2.58 1.23 13.04
CA GLN A 42 -2.30 0.00 12.32
C GLN A 42 -1.24 0.35 11.28
N PHE A 43 0.02 0.00 11.57
CA PHE A 43 1.10 0.03 10.60
C PHE A 43 0.83 -1.06 9.56
N ALA A 44 0.10 -0.69 8.52
CA ALA A 44 -0.10 -1.49 7.31
C ALA A 44 1.13 -1.37 6.38
N ASP A 45 2.34 -1.42 6.94
CA ASP A 45 3.55 -1.32 6.12
C ASP A 45 3.85 -2.68 5.50
N ASN A 46 3.36 -2.88 4.29
CA ASN A 46 3.67 -4.03 3.44
C ASN A 46 4.23 -3.62 2.07
N THR A 47 4.42 -2.33 1.79
CA THR A 47 4.99 -1.84 0.53
C THR A 47 6.50 -1.95 0.51
N ASP A 48 7.15 -1.85 1.67
CA ASP A 48 8.62 -1.80 1.79
C ASP A 48 9.25 -3.15 2.15
N ARG A 49 8.42 -4.20 2.27
CA ARG A 49 8.89 -5.53 2.65
C ARG A 49 9.49 -6.28 1.48
N HIS A 50 10.70 -6.79 1.61
CA HIS A 50 11.31 -7.70 0.63
C HIS A 50 10.89 -9.17 0.85
N ASN A 51 9.60 -9.46 0.75
CA ASN A 51 9.04 -10.81 0.94
C ASN A 51 7.67 -11.00 0.27
N GLU A 52 7.09 -12.20 0.43
CA GLU A 52 5.79 -12.58 -0.11
C GLU A 52 4.59 -11.76 0.39
N ARG A 53 4.76 -10.97 1.46
CA ARG A 53 3.72 -10.08 1.96
C ARG A 53 3.70 -8.73 1.24
N ASN A 54 4.64 -8.49 0.32
CA ASN A 54 4.70 -7.25 -0.43
C ASN A 54 3.49 -7.08 -1.35
N VAL A 55 2.77 -5.95 -1.27
CA VAL A 55 1.55 -5.74 -2.07
C VAL A 55 1.83 -5.72 -3.57
N TYR A 56 2.98 -5.19 -4.00
CA TYR A 56 3.38 -5.18 -5.40
C TYR A 56 3.69 -6.60 -5.90
N LEU A 57 4.34 -7.41 -5.07
CA LEU A 57 4.63 -8.81 -5.38
C LEU A 57 3.35 -9.65 -5.43
N GLN A 58 2.45 -9.45 -4.47
CA GLN A 58 1.12 -10.09 -4.46
C GLN A 58 0.34 -9.72 -5.73
N ALA A 59 0.39 -8.46 -6.13
CA ALA A 59 -0.30 -7.99 -7.31
C ALA A 59 0.27 -8.59 -8.60
N LEU A 60 1.59 -8.71 -8.72
CA LEU A 60 2.21 -9.47 -9.80
C LEU A 60 1.80 -10.95 -9.79
N LYS A 61 1.73 -11.58 -8.62
CA LYS A 61 1.29 -12.97 -8.51
C LYS A 61 -0.15 -13.13 -9.01
N GLN A 62 -1.07 -12.27 -8.58
CA GLN A 62 -2.47 -12.29 -9.05
C GLN A 62 -2.55 -12.10 -10.57
N TYR A 63 -1.73 -11.22 -11.14
CA TYR A 63 -1.65 -11.04 -12.59
C TYR A 63 -1.16 -12.30 -13.33
N LEU A 64 -0.09 -12.93 -12.84
CA LEU A 64 0.45 -14.15 -13.43
C LEU A 64 -0.53 -15.32 -13.32
N ASP A 65 -1.20 -15.45 -12.18
CA ASP A 65 -2.24 -16.46 -11.96
C ASP A 65 -3.41 -16.22 -12.94
N PHE A 66 -3.91 -14.99 -13.05
CA PHE A 66 -4.94 -14.62 -14.04
C PHE A 66 -4.52 -14.99 -15.46
N ARG A 67 -3.30 -14.66 -15.87
CA ARG A 67 -2.77 -15.00 -17.20
C ARG A 67 -2.73 -16.50 -17.46
N ALA A 68 -2.50 -17.31 -16.43
CA ALA A 68 -2.46 -18.77 -16.53
C ALA A 68 -3.85 -19.40 -16.52
N THR A 69 -4.82 -18.80 -15.84
CA THR A 69 -6.16 -19.40 -15.65
C THR A 69 -7.24 -18.84 -16.56
N ASP A 70 -7.09 -17.61 -17.07
CA ASP A 70 -8.10 -16.98 -17.91
C ASP A 70 -8.24 -17.72 -19.26
N SER A 71 -9.47 -17.92 -19.71
CA SER A 71 -9.80 -18.72 -20.90
C SER A 71 -9.20 -18.20 -22.21
N PHE A 72 -8.95 -16.90 -22.32
CA PHE A 72 -8.33 -16.28 -23.47
C PHE A 72 -6.81 -16.29 -23.31
N TYR A 73 -6.30 -15.81 -22.17
CA TYR A 73 -4.87 -15.63 -21.96
C TYR A 73 -4.09 -16.93 -21.72
N SER A 74 -4.71 -17.97 -21.17
CA SER A 74 -4.09 -19.29 -20.93
C SER A 74 -3.64 -20.00 -22.21
N LYS A 75 -4.17 -19.60 -23.37
CA LYS A 75 -3.76 -20.10 -24.69
C LYS A 75 -2.47 -19.47 -25.19
N LEU A 76 -2.06 -18.34 -24.59
CA LEU A 76 -0.81 -17.67 -24.93
C LEU A 76 0.36 -18.38 -24.23
N LYS A 77 1.57 -18.18 -24.76
CA LYS A 77 2.78 -18.74 -24.15
C LYS A 77 2.91 -18.27 -22.68
N HIS A 78 3.24 -19.21 -21.80
CA HIS A 78 3.56 -18.92 -20.40
C HIS A 78 4.67 -17.86 -20.29
N ILE A 79 4.56 -16.99 -19.28
CA ILE A 79 5.56 -15.95 -19.03
C ILE A 79 6.66 -16.54 -18.15
N ASP A 80 7.70 -17.08 -18.78
CA ASP A 80 8.87 -17.60 -18.07
C ASP A 80 9.74 -16.49 -17.46
N THR A 81 9.75 -15.31 -18.10
CA THR A 81 10.53 -14.15 -17.66
C THR A 81 9.70 -12.88 -17.79
N LEU A 82 9.61 -12.13 -16.69
CA LEU A 82 8.95 -10.84 -16.61
C LEU A 82 10.02 -9.74 -16.51
N TYR A 83 10.12 -8.89 -17.54
CA TYR A 83 10.98 -7.71 -17.50
C TYR A 83 10.21 -6.57 -16.87
N VAL A 84 10.66 -6.08 -15.72
CA VAL A 84 10.00 -5.01 -14.96
C VAL A 84 10.88 -3.78 -15.00
N TYR A 85 10.30 -2.61 -15.26
CA TYR A 85 11.04 -1.37 -15.20
C TYR A 85 11.44 -1.07 -13.75
N LYS A 86 12.73 -0.84 -13.51
CA LYS A 86 13.25 -0.59 -12.17
C LYS A 86 12.83 0.80 -11.70
N ASP A 87 12.06 0.83 -10.62
CA ASP A 87 11.67 2.03 -9.87
C ASP A 87 11.98 1.85 -8.38
N THR A 88 12.57 2.87 -7.76
CA THR A 88 13.07 2.79 -6.38
C THR A 88 11.97 2.74 -5.33
N LYS A 89 10.73 3.10 -5.66
CA LYS A 89 9.61 3.10 -4.73
C LYS A 89 8.82 1.80 -4.78
N THR A 90 8.66 1.22 -5.96
CA THR A 90 7.76 0.06 -6.14
C THR A 90 8.49 -1.26 -6.37
N THR A 91 9.75 -1.23 -6.82
CA THR A 91 10.44 -2.45 -7.29
C THR A 91 11.67 -2.86 -6.50
N ASP A 92 12.24 -1.98 -5.67
CA ASP A 92 13.43 -2.31 -4.86
C ASP A 92 13.14 -3.42 -3.83
N SER A 93 11.89 -3.54 -3.38
CA SER A 93 11.42 -4.56 -2.45
C SER A 93 10.87 -5.82 -3.13
N LEU A 94 10.86 -5.91 -4.47
CA LEU A 94 10.33 -7.08 -5.15
C LEU A 94 11.32 -8.25 -5.16
N LEU A 95 10.80 -9.46 -4.92
CA LEU A 95 11.56 -10.69 -5.11
C LEU A 95 11.88 -10.89 -6.60
N ASN A 96 12.98 -11.58 -6.88
CA ASN A 96 13.42 -11.89 -8.24
C ASN A 96 12.69 -13.08 -8.89
N LYS A 97 11.69 -13.67 -8.22
CA LYS A 97 10.97 -14.86 -8.68
C LYS A 97 9.55 -14.94 -8.10
N ILE A 98 8.60 -15.41 -8.91
CA ILE A 98 7.25 -15.82 -8.49
C ILE A 98 6.95 -17.16 -9.15
N GLY A 99 6.79 -18.23 -8.36
CA GLY A 99 6.56 -19.57 -8.91
C GLY A 99 7.69 -19.99 -9.85
N THR A 100 7.40 -20.26 -11.13
CA THR A 100 8.40 -20.56 -12.16
C THR A 100 8.87 -19.33 -12.94
N THR A 101 8.21 -18.19 -12.79
CA THR A 101 8.51 -16.95 -13.51
C THR A 101 9.68 -16.21 -12.84
N THR A 102 10.71 -15.90 -13.63
CA THR A 102 11.83 -15.06 -13.19
C THR A 102 11.50 -13.59 -13.42
N ILE A 103 11.74 -12.74 -12.42
CA ILE A 103 11.57 -11.30 -12.52
C ILE A 103 12.93 -10.65 -12.72
N ILE A 104 13.07 -9.88 -13.79
CA ILE A 104 14.31 -9.16 -14.11
C ILE A 104 14.00 -7.66 -14.12
N MET A 105 14.60 -6.93 -13.18
CA MET A 105 14.51 -5.48 -13.11
C MET A 105 15.41 -4.84 -14.16
N ILE A 106 14.87 -3.91 -14.95
CA ILE A 106 15.56 -3.24 -16.04
C ILE A 106 15.60 -1.74 -15.76
N ASP A 107 16.80 -1.20 -15.62
CA ASP A 107 17.09 0.22 -15.40
C ASP A 107 17.30 0.98 -16.73
N ASP A 108 18.06 0.41 -17.66
CA ASP A 108 18.31 0.93 -19.01
C ASP A 108 17.80 -0.05 -20.08
N PRO A 109 16.52 0.07 -20.51
CA PRO A 109 15.95 -0.81 -21.51
C PRO A 109 16.68 -0.73 -22.86
N TYR A 110 17.27 0.42 -23.21
CA TYR A 110 18.00 0.58 -24.46
C TYR A 110 19.25 -0.30 -24.48
N THR A 111 20.07 -0.21 -23.44
CA THR A 111 21.29 -1.01 -23.34
C THR A 111 20.95 -2.50 -23.24
N PHE A 112 19.92 -2.87 -22.48
CA PHE A 112 19.46 -4.25 -22.35
C PHE A 112 18.99 -4.84 -23.69
N ILE A 113 18.13 -4.15 -24.44
CA ILE A 113 17.65 -4.59 -25.75
C ILE A 113 18.81 -4.68 -26.74
N LYS A 114 19.73 -3.72 -26.73
CA LYS A 114 20.90 -3.70 -27.60
C LYS A 114 21.83 -4.90 -27.35
N ALA A 115 22.08 -5.25 -26.09
CA ALA A 115 22.87 -6.42 -25.72
C ALA A 115 22.26 -7.73 -26.21
N ARG A 116 20.93 -7.76 -26.40
CA ARG A 116 20.17 -8.90 -26.93
C ARG A 116 19.98 -8.85 -28.46
N GLY A 117 20.89 -8.18 -29.17
CA GLY A 117 20.84 -8.09 -30.64
C GLY A 117 19.71 -7.21 -31.17
N GLY A 118 19.13 -6.34 -30.34
CA GLY A 118 18.07 -5.42 -30.75
C GLY A 118 16.65 -6.01 -30.76
N GLN A 119 16.46 -7.23 -30.24
CA GLN A 119 15.14 -7.84 -30.12
C GLN A 119 14.33 -7.12 -29.03
N GLY A 120 13.16 -6.61 -29.42
CA GLY A 120 12.24 -5.94 -28.49
C GLY A 120 11.77 -6.82 -27.34
N ILE A 121 11.28 -6.18 -26.28
CA ILE A 121 10.79 -6.84 -25.07
C ILE A 121 9.43 -6.27 -24.67
N THR A 122 8.67 -7.04 -23.89
CA THR A 122 7.56 -6.49 -23.11
C THR A 122 8.10 -6.08 -21.75
N LEU A 123 8.07 -4.78 -21.48
CA LEU A 123 8.56 -4.15 -20.26
C LEU A 123 7.38 -3.71 -19.40
N TYR A 124 7.27 -4.23 -18.19
CA TYR A 124 6.17 -3.94 -17.29
C TYR A 124 6.54 -2.79 -16.35
N SER A 125 5.76 -1.72 -16.37
CA SER A 125 5.85 -0.66 -15.36
C SER A 125 4.83 -0.90 -14.25
N ILE A 126 5.30 -0.86 -13.00
CA ILE A 126 4.48 -1.04 -11.80
C ILE A 126 4.26 0.32 -11.17
N PHE A 127 3.00 0.71 -11.04
CA PHE A 127 2.63 1.97 -10.42
C PHE A 127 2.39 1.78 -8.92
N PRO A 128 2.65 2.81 -8.09
CA PRO A 128 2.41 2.74 -6.65
C PRO A 128 0.97 2.35 -6.31
N LEU A 129 0.79 1.84 -5.09
CA LEU A 129 -0.51 1.55 -4.53
C LEU A 129 -1.32 2.85 -4.47
N ASP A 130 -2.53 2.81 -4.99
CA ASP A 130 -3.45 3.95 -4.99
C ASP A 130 -4.73 3.57 -4.23
N PHE A 131 -5.49 4.58 -3.79
CA PHE A 131 -6.71 4.42 -3.00
C PHE A 131 -7.80 5.40 -3.41
N GLU A 132 -8.97 4.88 -3.74
CA GLU A 132 -10.16 5.67 -4.07
C GLU A 132 -11.41 4.85 -3.78
N ASN A 133 -12.47 5.53 -3.34
CA ASN A 133 -13.80 4.93 -3.11
C ASN A 133 -13.79 3.67 -2.22
N GLY A 134 -12.85 3.58 -1.26
CA GLY A 134 -12.76 2.45 -0.34
C GLY A 134 -12.00 1.22 -0.88
N GLU A 135 -11.39 1.34 -2.06
CA GLU A 135 -10.61 0.28 -2.68
C GLU A 135 -9.17 0.70 -2.88
N PHE A 136 -8.26 -0.25 -2.72
CA PHE A 136 -6.85 -0.08 -3.01
C PHE A 136 -6.51 -0.80 -4.31
N TRP A 137 -5.60 -0.28 -5.12
CA TRP A 137 -5.14 -1.03 -6.29
C TRP A 137 -3.68 -0.77 -6.64
N VAL A 138 -3.09 -1.77 -7.29
CA VAL A 138 -1.79 -1.66 -7.95
C VAL A 138 -2.02 -1.79 -9.46
N SER A 139 -1.49 -0.84 -10.22
CA SER A 139 -1.60 -0.83 -11.67
C SER A 139 -0.31 -1.33 -12.34
N PHE A 140 -0.47 -2.11 -13.40
CA PHE A 140 0.62 -2.59 -14.23
C PHE A 140 0.36 -2.21 -15.68
N VAL A 141 1.39 -1.69 -16.35
CA VAL A 141 1.32 -1.34 -17.77
C VAL A 141 2.40 -2.10 -18.51
N PRO A 142 2.06 -3.12 -19.33
CA PRO A 142 3.00 -3.70 -20.27
C PRO A 142 3.29 -2.70 -21.39
N PHE A 143 4.55 -2.45 -21.68
CA PHE A 143 4.97 -1.72 -22.88
C PHE A 143 5.72 -2.67 -23.80
N ILE A 144 5.32 -2.72 -25.07
CA ILE A 144 6.15 -3.31 -26.12
C ILE A 144 7.24 -2.29 -26.45
N VAL A 145 8.48 -2.60 -26.08
CA VAL A 145 9.63 -1.70 -26.21
C VAL A 145 10.57 -2.22 -27.28
N THR A 146 10.86 -1.37 -28.26
CA THR A 146 11.82 -1.66 -29.35
C THR A 146 12.79 -0.50 -29.52
N ILE A 147 13.95 -0.75 -30.14
CA ILE A 147 14.90 0.32 -30.50
C ILE A 147 14.31 1.14 -31.64
N ASP A 148 14.22 2.45 -31.44
CA ASP A 148 13.89 3.38 -32.50
C ASP A 148 15.13 3.66 -33.35
N LYS A 149 15.16 3.06 -34.55
CA LYS A 149 16.28 3.18 -35.49
C LYS A 149 16.48 4.60 -36.03
N LYS A 150 15.49 5.50 -35.89
CA LYS A 150 15.58 6.89 -36.37
C LYS A 150 16.30 7.81 -35.39
N ARG A 151 16.44 7.41 -34.12
CA ARG A 151 17.03 8.23 -33.05
C ARG A 151 18.28 7.56 -32.46
N LYS A 152 19.36 8.33 -32.30
CA LYS A 152 20.62 7.85 -31.68
C LYS A 152 20.38 7.60 -30.18
N ARG A 153 20.02 6.37 -29.84
CA ARG A 153 19.50 5.91 -28.52
C ARG A 153 18.00 6.10 -28.27
N GLY A 154 17.18 6.08 -29.33
CA GLY A 154 15.73 6.11 -29.16
C GLY A 154 15.13 4.76 -28.78
N LEU A 155 14.06 4.82 -28.00
CA LEU A 155 13.15 3.70 -27.75
C LEU A 155 11.76 4.07 -28.27
N MET A 156 11.07 3.08 -28.83
CA MET A 156 9.66 3.17 -29.16
C MET A 156 8.87 2.31 -28.18
N PHE A 157 7.86 2.90 -27.55
CA PHE A 157 6.96 2.25 -26.60
C PHE A 157 5.58 2.15 -27.25
N SER A 158 4.99 0.95 -27.22
CA SER A 158 3.59 0.73 -27.57
C SER A 158 2.88 0.14 -26.37
N ASN A 159 1.75 0.74 -26.00
CA ASN A 159 0.93 0.32 -24.87
C ASN A 159 -0.29 -0.47 -25.41
N PRO A 160 -0.38 -1.79 -25.19
CA PRO A 160 -1.52 -2.60 -25.59
C PRO A 160 -2.67 -2.54 -24.57
N GLY A 161 -2.47 -1.95 -23.39
CA GLY A 161 -3.44 -2.00 -22.30
C GLY A 161 -2.82 -1.81 -20.92
N SER A 162 -3.68 -1.78 -19.90
CA SER A 162 -3.24 -1.77 -18.51
C SER A 162 -4.07 -2.71 -17.66
N TYR A 163 -3.50 -3.13 -16.53
CA TYR A 163 -4.17 -4.00 -15.57
C TYR A 163 -4.24 -3.30 -14.22
N LYS A 164 -5.40 -3.39 -13.55
CA LYS A 164 -5.55 -2.98 -12.15
C LYS A 164 -5.83 -4.20 -11.28
N ILE A 165 -4.99 -4.41 -10.27
CA ILE A 165 -5.22 -5.44 -9.25
C ILE A 165 -5.84 -4.75 -8.04
N VAL A 166 -7.12 -5.03 -7.81
CA VAL A 166 -7.93 -4.35 -6.79
C VAL A 166 -7.99 -5.18 -5.52
N TYR A 167 -7.86 -4.49 -4.41
CA TYR A 167 -7.83 -5.01 -3.06
C TYR A 167 -8.83 -4.27 -2.16
N LYS A 168 -9.33 -5.00 -1.17
CA LYS A 168 -9.89 -4.42 0.05
C LYS A 168 -8.87 -4.52 1.16
N PHE A 169 -8.90 -3.57 2.08
CA PHE A 169 -8.08 -3.64 3.29
C PHE A 169 -8.93 -4.19 4.42
N ASP A 170 -8.58 -5.38 4.91
CA ASP A 170 -9.27 -6.04 6.01
C ASP A 170 -8.25 -6.61 7.01
N ASN A 171 -8.50 -6.39 8.31
CA ASN A 171 -7.69 -6.89 9.41
C ASN A 171 -6.17 -6.66 9.27
N GLY A 172 -5.76 -5.50 8.73
CA GLY A 172 -4.34 -5.18 8.55
C GLY A 172 -3.71 -5.74 7.28
N HIS A 173 -4.49 -6.34 6.37
CA HIS A 173 -4.01 -7.02 5.17
C HIS A 173 -4.78 -6.62 3.91
N PHE A 174 -4.10 -6.62 2.77
CA PHE A 174 -4.76 -6.50 1.47
C PHE A 174 -5.36 -7.84 1.06
N VAL A 175 -6.65 -7.84 0.80
CA VAL A 175 -7.42 -9.00 0.33
C VAL A 175 -7.77 -8.74 -1.13
N PHE A 176 -7.30 -9.62 -2.02
CA PHE A 176 -7.60 -9.53 -3.45
C PHE A 176 -9.10 -9.59 -3.69
N VAL A 177 -9.61 -8.67 -4.52
CA VAL A 177 -11.02 -8.59 -4.89
C VAL A 177 -11.21 -8.98 -6.34
N ARG A 178 -10.49 -8.30 -7.24
CA ARG A 178 -10.62 -8.49 -8.68
C ARG A 178 -9.40 -7.99 -9.44
N LEU A 179 -9.26 -8.46 -10.66
CA LEU A 179 -8.38 -7.90 -11.67
C LEU A 179 -9.24 -7.22 -12.73
N GLU A 180 -8.89 -5.99 -13.09
CA GLU A 180 -9.50 -5.27 -14.19
C GLU A 180 -8.52 -5.16 -15.35
N ASP A 181 -8.96 -5.58 -16.54
CA ASP A 181 -8.22 -5.45 -17.79
C ASP A 181 -8.75 -4.23 -18.56
N HIS A 182 -7.89 -3.24 -18.74
CA HIS A 182 -8.15 -1.98 -19.43
C HIS A 182 -7.38 -1.96 -20.77
N GLY A 183 -7.41 -3.07 -21.50
CA GLY A 183 -6.84 -3.25 -22.83
C GLY A 183 -7.54 -2.46 -23.95
N ILE A 184 -6.84 -2.31 -25.08
CA ILE A 184 -7.35 -1.72 -26.34
C ILE A 184 -7.88 -2.83 -27.25
#